data_AF-A0A5B8UPR7-F1
#
_entry.id   AF-A0A5B8UPR7-F1
#
_cell.length_a   1.000
_cell.length_b   1.000
_cell.length_c   1.000
_cell.angle_alpha   90.00
_cell.angle_beta   90.00
_cell.angle_gamma   90.00
#
_symmetry.space_group_name_H-M   'P 1'
#
loop_
_entity.id
_entity.type
_entity.pdbx_description
1 polymer ?
#
loop_
_entity_poly.entity_id
_entity_poly.type
_entity_poly.pdbx_seq_one_letter_code
_entity_poly.pdbx_strand_id
1 'polypeptide(L)'
;MRNTTKEFRFPFPLKHKVVRDLKIVTEHVGDLEVQGIGYFNPSASQLDIFDRYSVDIDFVRWNGADIKPVLEVTGAMDEIQEAAVRYFAHEFETGMGRAA
;
A
#
# COMPACT_ATOMS: atom_id res chain seq x y z
N MET A 1 15.75 5.69 -20.19
CA MET A 1 14.97 4.59 -19.59
C MET A 1 13.64 5.18 -19.17
N ARG A 2 12.50 4.61 -19.58
CA ARG A 2 11.17 5.11 -19.19
C ARG A 2 10.84 4.52 -17.83
N ASN A 3 10.78 5.34 -16.78
CA ASN A 3 10.11 4.96 -15.54
C ASN A 3 8.65 4.75 -15.90
N THR A 4 8.13 3.53 -15.75
CA THR A 4 6.71 3.27 -15.97
C THR A 4 5.97 3.77 -14.75
N THR A 5 5.08 4.74 -14.96
CA THR A 5 4.20 5.31 -13.93
C THR A 5 2.81 4.73 -14.10
N LYS A 6 2.16 4.31 -13.01
CA LYS A 6 0.78 3.82 -13.06
C LYS A 6 0.04 4.16 -11.77
N GLU A 7 -1.17 4.66 -11.91
CA GLU A 7 -2.08 4.90 -10.80
C GLU A 7 -2.58 3.56 -10.23
N PHE A 8 -2.68 3.47 -8.91
CA PHE A 8 -3.22 2.31 -8.22
C PHE A 8 -4.22 2.74 -7.15
N ARG A 9 -5.15 1.83 -6.83
CA ARG A 9 -6.09 1.98 -5.72
C ARG A 9 -6.37 0.63 -5.10
N PHE A 10 -6.28 0.53 -3.78
CA PHE A 10 -6.56 -0.73 -3.08
C PHE A 10 -7.17 -0.50 -1.68
N PRO A 11 -7.94 -1.47 -1.16
CA PRO A 11 -8.42 -1.45 0.21
C PRO A 11 -7.32 -1.95 1.17
N PHE A 12 -7.02 -1.18 2.20
CA PHE A 12 -6.11 -1.55 3.28
C PHE A 12 -6.92 -1.84 4.57
N PRO A 13 -6.93 -3.09 5.08
CA PRO A 13 -7.78 -3.45 6.20
C PRO A 13 -7.23 -2.91 7.53
N LEU A 14 -8.00 -2.03 8.16
CA LEU A 14 -7.73 -1.54 9.51
C LEU A 14 -8.12 -2.61 10.53
N LYS A 15 -7.16 -3.02 11.35
CA LYS A 15 -7.34 -4.07 12.36
C LYS A 15 -6.97 -3.56 13.73
N HIS A 16 -7.67 -4.02 14.75
CA HIS A 16 -7.39 -3.72 16.15
C HIS A 16 -7.20 -5.02 16.94
N LYS A 17 -6.18 -5.05 17.81
CA LYS A 17 -5.91 -6.20 18.68
C LYS A 17 -6.57 -5.98 20.04
N VAL A 18 -7.45 -6.89 20.42
CA VAL A 18 -8.14 -6.90 21.71
C VAL A 18 -7.85 -8.17 22.47
N VAL A 19 -7.92 -8.12 23.80
CA VAL A 19 -7.87 -9.32 24.66
C VAL A 19 -9.29 -9.72 25.01
N ARG A 20 -9.71 -10.91 24.58
CA ARG A 20 -11.01 -11.52 24.93
C ARG A 20 -10.75 -12.95 25.39
N ASP A 21 -11.34 -13.34 26.52
CA ASP A 21 -11.19 -14.69 27.10
C ASP A 21 -9.73 -15.15 27.23
N LEU A 22 -8.86 -14.27 27.72
CA LEU A 22 -7.41 -14.50 27.87
C LEU A 22 -6.67 -14.81 26.55
N LYS A 23 -7.25 -14.47 25.39
CA LYS A 23 -6.65 -14.62 24.06
C LYS A 23 -6.56 -13.28 23.34
N ILE A 24 -5.48 -13.07 22.58
CA ILE A 24 -5.35 -11.92 21.68
C ILE A 24 -6.15 -12.23 20.42
N VAL A 25 -7.18 -11.43 20.16
CA VAL A 25 -8.02 -11.50 18.97
C VAL A 25 -7.77 -10.27 18.12
N THR A 26 -7.66 -10.45 16.81
CA THR A 26 -7.56 -9.34 15.86
C THR A 26 -8.92 -9.11 15.24
N GLU A 27 -9.54 -7.98 15.54
CA GLU A 27 -10.84 -7.58 15.01
C GLU A 27 -10.64 -6.65 13.79
N HIS A 28 -11.45 -6.84 12.76
CA HIS A 28 -11.50 -5.95 11.60
C HIS A 28 -12.37 -4.74 11.94
N VAL A 29 -11.83 -3.54 11.77
CA VAL A 29 -12.53 -2.28 12.07
C VAL A 29 -13.17 -1.70 10.81
N GLY A 30 -12.50 -1.81 9.66
CA GLY A 30 -12.97 -1.38 8.35
C GLY A 30 -11.82 -1.34 7.35
N ASP A 31 -12.08 -0.86 6.14
CA ASP A 31 -11.07 -0.72 5.10
C ASP A 31 -10.75 0.76 4.84
N LEU A 32 -9.46 1.10 4.82
CA LEU A 32 -8.97 2.36 4.28
C LEU A 32 -8.91 2.24 2.76
N GLU A 33 -9.30 3.27 2.04
CA GLU A 33 -9.04 3.37 0.61
C GLU A 33 -7.71 4.09 0.38
N VAL A 34 -6.73 3.38 -0.16
CA VAL A 34 -5.41 3.93 -0.48
C VAL A 34 -5.34 4.17 -1.99
N GLN A 35 -4.95 5.39 -2.37
CA GLN A 35 -4.80 5.81 -3.76
C GLN A 35 -3.43 6.49 -3.94
N GLY A 36 -2.75 6.17 -5.04
CA GLY A 36 -1.48 6.81 -5.37
C GLY A 36 -0.93 6.43 -6.73
N ILE A 37 0.32 6.82 -6.96
CA ILE A 37 1.08 6.58 -8.17
C ILE A 37 2.27 5.67 -7.83
N GLY A 38 2.39 4.56 -8.54
CA GLY A 38 3.54 3.67 -8.47
C GLY A 38 4.56 3.96 -9.57
N TYR A 39 5.84 3.73 -9.24
CA TYR A 39 6.97 3.92 -10.13
C TYR A 39 7.80 2.63 -10.14
N PHE A 40 8.20 2.22 -11.35
CA PHE A 40 9.06 1.05 -11.55
C PHE A 40 10.45 1.46 -12.04
N ASN A 41 11.48 1.00 -11.35
CA ASN A 41 12.88 1.16 -11.72
C ASN A 41 13.44 -0.16 -12.31
N PRO A 42 13.57 -0.28 -13.64
CA PRO A 42 14.08 -1.50 -14.27
C PRO A 42 15.57 -1.76 -14.00
N SER A 43 16.31 -0.77 -13.49
CA SER A 43 17.75 -0.88 -13.21
C SER A 43 18.05 -1.48 -11.83
N ALA A 44 17.07 -1.50 -10.93
CA ALA A 44 17.20 -2.04 -9.59
C ALA A 44 17.24 -3.57 -9.60
N SER A 45 17.82 -4.15 -8.54
CA SER A 45 17.87 -5.60 -8.36
C SER A 45 16.46 -6.20 -8.25
N GLN A 46 16.23 -7.35 -8.87
CA GLN A 46 14.96 -8.07 -8.73
C GLN A 46 14.70 -8.55 -7.29
N LEU A 47 15.76 -8.70 -6.48
CA LEU A 47 15.66 -9.14 -5.10
C LEU A 47 15.29 -8.01 -4.13
N ASP A 48 15.45 -6.75 -4.55
CA ASP A 48 15.17 -5.59 -3.72
C ASP A 48 13.88 -4.89 -4.20
N ILE A 49 12.75 -5.29 -3.61
CA ILE A 49 11.43 -4.76 -3.96
C ILE A 49 11.35 -3.25 -3.70
N PHE A 50 11.97 -2.74 -2.65
CA PHE A 50 11.84 -1.34 -2.23
C PHE A 50 12.75 -0.39 -3.03
N ASP A 51 13.83 -0.90 -3.63
CA ASP A 51 14.63 -0.16 -4.62
C ASP A 51 14.00 -0.23 -6.04
N ARG A 52 13.31 -1.34 -6.33
CA ARG A 52 12.71 -1.60 -7.64
C ARG A 52 11.36 -0.94 -7.85
N TYR A 53 10.58 -0.80 -6.78
CA TYR A 53 9.25 -0.19 -6.80
C TYR A 53 9.18 0.91 -5.75
N SER A 54 8.70 2.08 -6.15
CA SER A 54 8.36 3.16 -5.23
C SER A 54 6.93 3.62 -5.46
N VAL A 55 6.33 4.23 -4.44
CA VAL A 55 4.96 4.73 -4.50
C VAL A 55 4.89 6.12 -3.90
N ASP A 56 4.06 6.97 -4.49
CA ASP A 56 3.63 8.24 -3.93
C ASP A 56 2.14 8.14 -3.63
N ILE A 57 1.77 8.28 -2.36
CA ILE A 57 0.38 8.11 -1.91
C ILE A 57 -0.28 9.49 -1.92
N ASP A 58 -1.29 9.66 -2.78
CA ASP A 58 -2.05 10.90 -2.86
C ASP A 58 -3.07 10.98 -1.72
N PHE A 59 -3.81 9.89 -1.48
CA PHE A 59 -4.92 9.86 -0.53
C PHE A 59 -4.98 8.56 0.26
N VAL A 60 -5.35 8.70 1.54
CA VAL A 60 -5.78 7.57 2.38
C VAL A 60 -7.13 7.94 2.97
N ARG A 61 -8.21 7.34 2.47
CA ARG A 61 -9.58 7.72 2.86
C ARG A 61 -10.20 6.72 3.84
N TRP A 62 -10.85 7.25 4.86
CA TRP A 62 -11.74 6.52 5.76
C TRP A 62 -13.14 7.10 5.66
N ASN A 63 -14.12 6.28 5.26
CA ASN A 63 -15.51 6.72 5.05
C ASN A 63 -15.62 7.99 4.16
N GLY A 64 -14.75 8.08 3.14
CA GLY A 64 -14.71 9.21 2.20
C GLY A 64 -13.92 10.44 2.67
N ALA A 65 -13.49 10.50 3.93
CA ALA A 65 -12.63 11.56 4.45
C ALA A 65 -11.15 11.19 4.29
N ASP A 66 -10.34 12.10 3.76
CA ASP A 66 -8.89 11.91 3.69
C ASP A 66 -8.26 12.05 5.08
N ILE A 67 -7.62 10.98 5.53
CA ILE A 67 -6.95 10.87 6.83
C ILE A 67 -5.43 10.78 6.68
N LYS A 68 -4.87 10.86 5.46
CA LYS A 68 -3.42 10.84 5.24
C LYS A 68 -2.65 11.83 6.13
N PRO A 69 -3.08 13.11 6.30
CA PRO A 69 -2.37 14.04 7.17
C PRO A 69 -2.29 13.58 8.63
N VAL A 70 -3.33 12.89 9.13
CA VAL A 70 -3.35 12.35 10.48
C VAL A 70 -2.37 11.18 10.62
N LEU A 71 -2.30 10.33 9.60
CA LEU A 71 -1.39 9.17 9.58
C LEU A 71 0.07 9.62 9.50
N GLU A 72 0.37 10.67 8.73
CA GLU A 72 1.71 11.26 8.65
C GLU A 72 2.17 11.82 10.00
N VAL A 73 1.29 12.53 10.71
CA VAL A 73 1.61 13.11 12.03
C VAL A 73 1.77 12.04 13.11
N THR A 74 0.96 10.97 13.05
CA THR A 74 1.03 9.88 14.03
C THR A 74 2.13 8.86 13.75
N GLY A 75 2.78 8.93 12.58
CA GLY A 75 3.79 7.95 12.15
C GLY A 75 3.21 6.59 11.73
N ALA A 76 1.91 6.53 11.44
CA ALA A 76 1.21 5.30 11.05
C ALA A 76 1.26 5.02 9.54
N MET A 77 2.00 5.83 8.76
CA MET A 77 2.11 5.68 7.31
C MET A 77 2.99 4.51 6.87
N ASP A 78 3.93 4.06 7.68
CA ASP A 78 4.95 3.07 7.28
C ASP A 78 4.31 1.75 6.79
N GLU A 79 3.33 1.23 7.53
CA GLU A 79 2.64 -0.01 7.16
C GLU A 79 1.83 0.15 5.87
N ILE A 80 1.23 1.32 5.67
CA ILE A 80 0.44 1.63 4.47
C ILE A 80 1.35 1.80 3.27
N GLN A 81 2.50 2.46 3.43
CA GLN A 81 3.51 2.65 2.41
C GLN A 81 4.08 1.30 1.97
N GLU A 82 4.44 0.41 2.91
CA GLU A 82 4.91 -0.93 2.59
C GLU A 82 3.84 -1.74 1.85
N ALA A 83 2.59 -1.71 2.33
CA ALA A 83 1.49 -2.41 1.67
C ALA A 83 1.24 -1.88 0.25
N ALA A 84 1.33 -0.57 0.06
CA ALA A 84 1.18 0.07 -1.25
C ALA A 84 2.28 -0.35 -2.23
N VAL A 85 3.55 -0.40 -1.80
CA VAL A 85 4.66 -0.90 -2.63
C VAL A 85 4.42 -2.34 -3.04
N ARG A 86 4.04 -3.20 -2.09
CA ARG A 86 3.79 -4.63 -2.36
C ARG A 86 2.59 -4.83 -3.29
N TYR A 87 1.52 -4.07 -3.08
CA TYR A 87 0.35 -4.10 -3.94
C TYR A 87 0.72 -3.69 -5.37
N PHE A 88 1.41 -2.57 -5.52
CA PHE A 88 1.83 -2.06 -6.82
C PHE A 88 2.77 -3.04 -7.55
N ALA A 89 3.75 -3.61 -6.84
CA ALA A 89 4.66 -4.61 -7.40
C ALA A 89 3.87 -5.83 -7.94
N HIS A 90 2.94 -6.35 -7.13
CA HIS A 90 2.10 -7.48 -7.55
C HIS A 90 1.22 -7.12 -8.75
N GLU A 91 0.59 -5.95 -8.76
CA GLU A 91 -0.28 -5.51 -9.84
C GLU A 91 0.51 -5.28 -11.14
N PHE A 92 1.71 -4.71 -11.04
CA PHE A 92 2.61 -4.46 -12.16
C PHE A 92 3.09 -5.78 -12.79
N GLU A 93 3.56 -6.72 -11.98
CA GLU A 93 4.03 -8.03 -12.46
C GLU A 93 2.90 -8.88 -13.05
N THR A 94 1.73 -8.87 -12.41
CA THR A 94 0.54 -9.59 -12.91
C THR A 94 0.01 -8.97 -14.22
N GLY A 95 0.10 -7.64 -14.36
CA GLY A 95 -0.23 -6.93 -15.59
C GLY A 95 0.70 -7.27 -16.75
N MET A 96 2.00 -7.45 -16.50
CA MET A 96 2.96 -7.91 -17.51
C MET A 96 2.72 -9.36 -17.94
N GLY A 97 2.28 -10.24 -17.03
CA GLY A 97 1.98 -11.64 -17.34
C GLY A 97 0.80 -11.86 -18.30
N ARG A 98 -0.05 -10.84 -18.54
CA ARG A 98 -1.16 -10.91 -19.50
C ARG A 98 -0.81 -10.36 -20.89
N ALA A 99 0.34 -9.72 -21.06
CA ALA A 99 0.76 -9.08 -22.31
C ALA A 99 1.83 -9.88 -23.09
N ALA A 100 2.16 -11.09 -22.62
CA ALA A 100 3.18 -11.98 -23.20
C ALA A 100 2.55 -13.23 -23.84
#